data_AF-A0A953GSI7-F1
#
_entry.id   AF-A0A953GSI7-F1
#
_cell.length_a   1.000
_cell.length_b   1.000
_cell.length_c   1.000
_cell.angle_alpha   90.00
_cell.angle_beta   90.00
_cell.angle_gamma   90.00
#
_symmetry.space_group_name_H-M   'P 1'
#
loop_
_entity.id
_entity.type
_entity.pdbx_description
1 polymer ?
#
loop_
_entity_poly.entity_id
_entity_poly.type
_entity_poly.pdbx_seq_one_letter_code
_entity_poly.pdbx_strand_id
1 'polypeptide(L)'
;MVTRPDGAKEYRFFDHLGSSRAVLGINGFTYSDYAPFGGLLAGGTESRKGFIGKEKDGESDLRNLGVRQYDDEGGRFLSVDALWENYRGWSPYGYSYSNPLTFLDGNGMKVDLSGVLCENIEGTDEYKTRSGGYDKRLIGQLESITGLALYIDGETNELRYSSKNPLGGSETARNLLMSLIDKNEKISVAIGRGEGSRAGIFGTNLVILDPEQIGRFERGSVGIDKRTMSYAMIFFHEVLHLKAAGNHKDIHGFGNIGYPDIVGNKIRSELGPSWGQRLSYDFHPNDVTNTLFLPFTLQAKLAMENNQIPTTGYIAVPGGSR
;
A
#
# COMPACT_ATOMS: atom_id res chain seq x y z
N MET A 1 9.14 22.69 -1.25
CA MET A 1 9.62 24.05 -0.92
C MET A 1 10.14 24.00 0.52
N VAL A 2 11.39 24.35 0.75
CA VAL A 2 12.01 24.40 2.08
C VAL A 2 12.15 25.86 2.48
N THR A 3 11.72 26.20 3.70
CA THR A 3 11.96 27.52 4.29
C THR A 3 13.18 27.41 5.20
N ARG A 4 14.23 28.17 4.91
CA ARG A 4 15.44 28.23 5.72
C ARG A 4 15.19 29.03 7.01
N PRO A 5 16.02 28.87 8.07
CA PRO A 5 15.87 29.61 9.33
C PRO A 5 15.90 31.14 9.17
N ASP A 6 16.51 31.65 8.10
CA ASP A 6 16.56 33.06 7.72
C ASP A 6 15.32 33.56 6.94
N GLY A 7 14.32 32.69 6.73
CA GLY A 7 13.11 32.98 5.97
C GLY A 7 13.26 32.84 4.45
N ALA A 8 14.44 32.50 3.94
CA ALA A 8 14.65 32.30 2.51
C ALA A 8 13.94 31.02 2.04
N LYS A 9 13.32 31.08 0.85
CA LYS A 9 12.66 29.94 0.21
C LYS A 9 13.60 29.23 -0.76
N GLU A 10 13.59 27.91 -0.70
CA GLU A 10 14.35 27.03 -1.56
C GLU A 10 13.43 25.98 -2.19
N TYR A 11 13.51 25.81 -3.51
CA TYR A 11 12.76 24.83 -4.27
C TYR A 11 13.71 23.74 -4.73
N ARG A 12 13.40 22.49 -4.40
CA ARG A 12 14.21 21.34 -4.78
C ARG A 12 13.44 20.47 -5.74
N PHE A 13 14.13 19.99 -6.77
CA PHE A 13 13.62 19.05 -7.76
C PHE A 13 14.32 17.72 -7.54
N PHE A 14 13.53 16.65 -7.52
CA PHE A 14 14.00 15.31 -7.18
C PHE A 14 13.85 14.35 -8.36
N ASP A 15 14.72 13.35 -8.45
CA ASP A 15 14.52 12.19 -9.33
C ASP A 15 13.58 11.15 -8.70
N HIS A 16 13.34 10.04 -9.41
CA HIS A 16 12.44 8.97 -8.97
C HIS A 16 12.91 8.25 -7.70
N LEU A 17 14.19 8.39 -7.33
CA LEU A 17 14.77 7.83 -6.10
C LEU A 17 14.80 8.86 -4.95
N GLY A 18 14.34 10.09 -5.20
CA GLY A 18 14.36 11.17 -4.23
C GLY A 18 15.70 11.92 -4.14
N SER A 19 16.61 11.73 -5.10
CA SER A 19 17.86 12.48 -5.13
C SER A 19 17.63 13.91 -5.59
N SER A 20 18.18 14.90 -4.88
CA SER A 20 18.06 16.31 -5.26
C SER A 20 18.86 16.61 -6.53
N ARG A 21 18.18 16.78 -7.66
CA ARG A 21 18.78 17.06 -8.99
C ARG A 21 18.96 18.53 -9.27
N ALA A 22 18.11 19.37 -8.71
CA ALA A 22 18.24 20.80 -8.84
C ALA A 22 17.69 21.54 -7.63
N VAL A 23 18.30 22.68 -7.32
CA VAL A 23 17.92 23.55 -6.22
C VAL A 23 17.83 24.97 -6.76
N LEU A 24 16.66 25.58 -6.62
CA LEU A 24 16.42 26.99 -6.92
C LEU A 24 16.23 27.74 -5.61
N GLY A 25 17.18 28.61 -5.28
CA GLY A 25 17.13 29.46 -4.09
C GLY A 25 17.34 30.92 -4.43
N ILE A 26 17.41 31.76 -3.39
CA ILE A 26 17.66 33.20 -3.53
C ILE A 26 18.99 33.53 -4.23
N ASN A 27 19.96 32.62 -4.13
CA ASN A 27 21.29 32.75 -4.73
C ASN A 27 21.38 32.16 -6.15
N GLY A 28 20.25 31.74 -6.73
CA GLY A 28 20.19 31.20 -8.08
C GLY A 28 19.88 29.70 -8.15
N PHE A 29 20.18 29.12 -9.31
CA PHE A 29 19.91 27.73 -9.66
C PHE A 29 21.19 26.89 -9.60
N THR A 30 21.16 25.79 -8.86
CA THR A 30 22.20 24.76 -8.87
C THR A 30 21.62 23.43 -9.30
N TYR A 31 22.44 22.59 -9.92
CA TYR A 31 22.06 21.22 -10.31
C TYR A 31 23.09 20.22 -9.79
N SER A 32 22.69 18.96 -9.73
CA SER A 32 23.52 17.84 -9.29
C SER A 32 23.09 16.58 -10.04
N ASP A 33 24.04 15.92 -10.68
CA ASP A 33 23.86 14.64 -11.34
C ASP A 33 24.61 13.56 -10.59
N TYR A 34 23.94 12.44 -10.30
CA TYR A 34 24.52 11.32 -9.57
C TYR A 34 24.74 10.12 -10.49
N ALA A 35 25.80 9.38 -10.21
CA ALA A 35 26.01 8.03 -10.69
C ALA A 35 24.97 7.08 -10.07
N PRO A 36 24.78 5.87 -10.62
CA PRO A 36 23.80 4.92 -10.10
C PRO A 36 23.93 4.64 -8.59
N PHE A 37 25.16 4.63 -8.07
CA PHE A 37 25.47 4.37 -6.66
C PHE A 37 25.58 5.63 -5.80
N GLY A 38 25.36 6.82 -6.36
CA GLY A 38 25.27 8.06 -5.60
C GLY A 38 26.50 8.97 -5.63
N GLY A 39 27.60 8.53 -6.23
CA GLY A 39 28.73 9.42 -6.51
C GLY A 39 28.30 10.60 -7.40
N LEU A 40 28.76 11.81 -7.08
CA LEU A 40 28.43 13.02 -7.84
C LEU A 40 29.18 13.02 -9.19
N LEU A 41 28.44 13.07 -10.30
CA LEU A 41 28.98 13.12 -11.66
C LEU A 41 29.16 14.54 -12.18
N ALA A 42 28.18 15.40 -11.92
CA ALA A 42 28.17 16.78 -12.41
C ALA A 42 27.33 17.68 -11.50
N GLY A 43 27.52 19.00 -11.64
CA GLY A 43 27.00 19.97 -10.70
C GLY A 43 28.02 20.25 -9.59
N GLY A 44 28.02 21.49 -9.08
CA GLY A 44 29.08 21.97 -8.17
C GLY A 44 29.03 21.32 -6.79
N THR A 45 28.63 22.09 -5.77
CA THR A 45 28.54 21.58 -4.39
C THR A 45 27.19 20.89 -4.18
N GLU A 46 27.23 19.58 -3.94
CA GLU A 46 26.04 18.82 -3.55
C GLU A 46 25.41 19.44 -2.29
N SER A 47 24.09 19.52 -2.26
CA SER A 47 23.39 19.91 -1.04
C SER A 47 23.61 18.87 0.05
N ARG A 48 23.65 19.29 1.33
CA ARG A 48 23.81 18.40 2.48
C ARG A 48 22.93 17.14 2.42
N LYS A 49 21.71 17.25 1.89
CA LYS A 49 20.80 16.13 1.57
C LYS A 49 20.63 16.03 0.06
N GLY A 50 21.53 15.32 -0.63
CA GLY A 50 21.52 15.19 -2.08
C GLY A 50 21.03 13.83 -2.56
N PHE A 51 21.93 12.87 -2.78
CA PHE A 51 21.58 11.52 -3.23
C PHE A 51 20.55 10.86 -2.32
N ILE A 52 19.45 10.38 -2.91
CA ILE A 52 18.30 9.73 -2.24
C ILE A 52 17.77 10.47 -1.00
N GLY A 53 17.99 11.78 -0.95
CA GLY A 53 17.62 12.64 0.19
C GLY A 53 18.41 12.37 1.48
N LYS A 54 19.46 11.55 1.43
CA LYS A 54 20.31 11.21 2.58
C LYS A 54 21.45 12.19 2.72
N GLU A 55 21.93 12.31 3.95
CA GLU A 55 22.97 13.26 4.29
C GLU A 55 24.35 12.74 3.89
N LYS A 56 25.14 13.57 3.21
CA LYS A 56 26.57 13.31 2.99
C LYS A 56 27.38 14.09 4.02
N ASP A 57 28.24 13.37 4.76
CA ASP A 57 29.24 13.97 5.62
C ASP A 57 30.41 14.47 4.77
N GLY A 58 30.77 15.74 4.94
CA GLY A 58 31.83 16.38 4.16
C GLY A 58 33.24 16.13 4.70
N GLU A 59 33.37 15.58 5.93
CA GLU A 59 34.67 15.21 6.48
C GLU A 59 35.08 13.80 6.06
N SER A 60 34.15 12.84 6.08
CA SER A 60 34.43 11.46 5.73
C SER A 60 34.07 11.08 4.29
N ASP A 61 33.38 11.95 3.56
CA ASP A 61 32.77 11.66 2.24
C ASP A 61 31.76 10.49 2.23
N LEU A 62 31.22 10.12 3.39
CA LEU A 62 30.27 9.01 3.53
C LEU A 62 28.84 9.53 3.62
N ARG A 63 27.90 8.70 3.18
CA ARG A 63 26.48 8.98 3.32
C ARG A 63 25.89 8.27 4.53
N ASN A 64 25.13 9.01 5.31
CA ASN A 64 24.38 8.46 6.43
C ASN A 64 23.02 7.92 5.93
N LEU A 65 22.95 6.60 5.72
CA LEU A 65 21.72 5.89 5.39
C LEU A 65 21.01 5.37 6.65
N GLY A 66 21.09 6.11 7.75
CA GLY A 66 20.42 5.82 9.02
C GLY A 66 21.23 4.88 9.92
N VAL A 67 21.06 3.57 9.76
CA VAL A 67 21.71 2.57 10.63
C VAL A 67 23.13 2.22 10.20
N ARG A 68 23.51 2.60 8.97
CA ARG A 68 24.82 2.28 8.39
C ARG A 68 25.37 3.47 7.61
N GLN A 69 26.69 3.61 7.67
CA GLN A 69 27.45 4.50 6.80
C GLN A 69 27.68 3.84 5.43
N TYR A 70 27.48 4.61 4.37
CA TYR A 70 27.52 4.16 2.98
C TYR A 70 28.59 4.91 2.21
N ASP A 71 29.41 4.15 1.51
CA ASP A 71 30.40 4.63 0.54
C ASP A 71 29.73 4.69 -0.83
N ASP A 72 29.49 5.90 -1.33
CA ASP A 72 28.79 6.16 -2.59
C ASP A 72 29.69 6.03 -3.83
N GLU A 73 31.00 6.10 -3.65
CA GLU A 73 32.00 5.83 -4.68
C GLU A 73 32.19 4.31 -4.84
N GLY A 74 32.29 3.58 -3.73
CA GLY A 74 32.42 2.12 -3.71
C GLY A 74 31.11 1.34 -3.82
N GLY A 75 29.95 2.01 -3.68
CA GLY A 75 28.62 1.41 -3.82
C GLY A 75 28.26 0.40 -2.73
N ARG A 76 28.75 0.57 -1.50
CA ARG A 76 28.63 -0.42 -0.41
C ARG A 76 28.56 0.19 0.99
N PHE A 77 28.07 -0.59 1.94
CA PHE A 77 28.12 -0.23 3.35
C PHE A 77 29.48 -0.52 3.97
N LEU A 78 29.85 0.27 4.99
CA LEU A 78 31.06 0.05 5.78
C LEU A 78 30.86 -0.96 6.92
N SER A 79 29.63 -1.42 7.16
CA SER A 79 29.28 -2.35 8.22
C SER A 79 28.34 -3.44 7.73
N VAL A 80 28.41 -4.60 8.38
CA VAL A 80 27.56 -5.77 8.12
C VAL A 80 26.10 -5.44 8.43
N ASP A 81 25.19 -5.85 7.56
CA ASP A 81 23.75 -5.79 7.81
C ASP A 81 23.37 -6.64 9.04
N ALA A 82 22.63 -6.09 10.01
CA ALA A 82 22.18 -6.86 11.17
C ALA A 82 21.25 -8.03 10.80
N LEU A 83 20.60 -7.97 9.63
CA LEU A 83 19.70 -8.98 9.10
C LEU A 83 20.36 -9.85 8.01
N TRP A 84 21.69 -9.82 7.88
CA TRP A 84 22.42 -10.52 6.81
C TRP A 84 22.06 -12.02 6.70
N GLU A 85 21.73 -12.68 7.82
CA GLU A 85 21.33 -14.10 7.85
C GLU A 85 20.06 -14.39 7.04
N ASN A 86 19.18 -13.39 6.87
CA ASN A 86 17.95 -13.50 6.09
C ASN A 86 18.20 -13.45 4.57
N TYR A 87 19.40 -13.06 4.14
CA TYR A 87 19.75 -12.86 2.72
C TYR A 87 20.93 -13.74 2.29
N ARG A 88 20.85 -15.04 2.59
CA ARG A 88 21.89 -16.01 2.23
C ARG A 88 22.19 -15.97 0.73
N GLY A 89 23.48 -15.83 0.39
CA GLY A 89 23.95 -15.71 -1.00
C GLY A 89 24.22 -14.28 -1.47
N TRP A 90 23.91 -13.27 -0.64
CA TRP A 90 24.23 -11.87 -0.91
C TRP A 90 25.33 -11.35 0.02
N SER A 91 26.05 -10.32 -0.44
CA SER A 91 27.08 -9.68 0.37
C SER A 91 26.45 -8.95 1.56
N PRO A 92 26.94 -9.14 2.80
CA PRO A 92 26.45 -8.43 3.98
C PRO A 92 26.70 -6.91 3.95
N TYR A 93 27.51 -6.44 3.00
CA TYR A 93 27.83 -5.03 2.77
C TYR A 93 27.11 -4.46 1.54
N GLY A 94 26.32 -5.28 0.84
CA GLY A 94 25.71 -4.91 -0.44
C GLY A 94 24.67 -3.81 -0.28
N TYR A 95 24.71 -2.83 -1.18
CA TYR A 95 23.64 -1.85 -1.31
C TYR A 95 22.68 -2.28 -2.43
N SER A 96 21.40 -2.32 -2.09
CA SER A 96 20.32 -2.42 -3.06
C SER A 96 20.39 -3.59 -4.05
N TYR A 97 20.83 -4.76 -3.60
CA TYR A 97 21.06 -5.94 -4.44
C TYR A 97 21.90 -5.65 -5.69
N SER A 98 22.82 -4.68 -5.61
CA SER A 98 23.63 -4.19 -6.74
C SER A 98 22.84 -3.59 -7.90
N ASN A 99 21.58 -3.20 -7.69
CA ASN A 99 20.74 -2.50 -8.68
C ASN A 99 20.08 -1.25 -8.05
N PRO A 100 20.86 -0.19 -7.82
CA PRO A 100 20.44 1.02 -7.11
C PRO A 100 19.51 1.95 -7.91
N LEU A 101 19.30 1.66 -9.20
CA LEU A 101 18.37 2.39 -10.06
C LEU A 101 16.92 1.92 -9.85
N THR A 102 16.75 0.65 -9.48
CA THR A 102 15.45 -0.01 -9.34
C THR A 102 15.10 -0.22 -7.87
N PHE A 103 16.08 -0.61 -7.06
CA PHE A 103 15.92 -0.81 -5.64
C PHE A 103 16.59 0.37 -4.92
N LEU A 104 16.02 0.82 -3.81
CA LEU A 104 16.62 1.81 -2.89
C LEU A 104 17.02 1.09 -1.58
N ASP A 105 18.12 1.38 -0.87
CA ASP A 105 18.18 0.92 0.55
C ASP A 105 17.54 1.98 1.45
N GLY A 106 16.22 2.10 1.30
CA GLY A 106 15.39 3.04 2.01
C GLY A 106 14.89 2.41 3.30
N ASN A 107 15.56 2.69 4.41
CA ASN A 107 14.93 2.55 5.71
C ASN A 107 13.77 3.56 5.83
N GLY A 108 12.55 3.02 5.78
CA GLY A 108 11.29 3.76 5.81
C GLY A 108 10.66 3.79 4.42
N MET A 109 9.53 3.09 4.30
CA MET A 109 9.03 2.50 3.07
C MET A 109 7.55 2.96 2.92
N LYS A 110 6.93 2.88 1.73
CA LYS A 110 5.94 3.92 1.36
C LYS A 110 4.74 3.39 0.54
N VAL A 111 3.56 3.32 1.18
CA VAL A 111 2.26 3.14 0.48
C VAL A 111 1.78 4.53 0.04
N ASP A 112 1.75 4.79 -1.27
CA ASP A 112 1.34 6.08 -1.84
C ASP A 112 -0.16 6.12 -2.09
N LEU A 113 -0.83 7.03 -1.38
CA LEU A 113 -2.27 7.24 -1.48
C LEU A 113 -2.63 8.41 -2.42
N SER A 114 -1.69 8.96 -3.20
CA SER A 114 -1.94 10.07 -4.14
C SER A 114 -3.09 9.77 -5.10
N GLY A 115 -3.26 8.52 -5.55
CA GLY A 115 -4.40 8.11 -6.40
C GLY A 115 -5.76 8.08 -5.68
N VAL A 116 -5.75 8.03 -4.34
CA VAL A 116 -6.94 8.19 -3.48
C VAL A 116 -7.15 9.66 -3.10
N LEU A 117 -6.08 10.45 -3.04
CA LEU A 117 -6.08 11.88 -2.68
C LEU A 117 -6.38 12.82 -3.87
N CYS A 118 -6.05 12.41 -5.10
CA CYS A 118 -6.18 13.22 -6.33
C CYS A 118 -7.60 13.33 -6.93
N GLU A 119 -8.67 12.95 -6.22
CA GLU A 119 -10.02 13.46 -6.55
C GLU A 119 -10.24 14.91 -6.06
N ASN A 120 -9.16 15.67 -5.84
CA ASN A 120 -9.15 17.11 -5.58
C ASN A 120 -8.42 17.88 -6.69
N ILE A 121 -8.64 17.57 -7.97
CA ILE A 121 -8.17 18.42 -9.08
C ILE A 121 -9.35 19.22 -9.64
N GLU A 122 -9.25 20.53 -9.48
CA GLU A 122 -10.19 21.58 -9.86
C GLU A 122 -10.67 21.43 -11.32
N GLY A 123 -11.99 21.40 -11.53
CA GLY A 123 -12.56 21.40 -12.87
C GLY A 123 -14.06 21.15 -12.93
N THR A 124 -14.81 22.25 -12.93
CA THR A 124 -16.25 22.42 -13.26
C THR A 124 -17.27 22.07 -12.17
N ASP A 125 -17.98 23.13 -11.76
CA ASP A 125 -19.07 23.17 -10.80
C ASP A 125 -20.31 22.42 -11.30
N GLU A 126 -20.43 21.13 -10.97
CA GLU A 126 -21.76 20.50 -10.79
C GLU A 126 -21.76 19.21 -9.95
N TYR A 127 -20.63 18.82 -9.33
CA TYR A 127 -20.50 17.57 -8.56
C TYR A 127 -20.15 17.75 -7.08
N LYS A 128 -20.51 18.90 -6.49
CA LYS A 128 -20.14 19.31 -5.12
C LYS A 128 -20.85 18.56 -3.96
N THR A 129 -21.30 17.31 -4.12
CA THR A 129 -21.88 16.54 -2.98
C THR A 129 -21.53 15.05 -2.87
N ARG A 130 -20.62 14.48 -3.68
CA ARG A 130 -20.25 13.04 -3.55
C ARG A 130 -18.76 12.70 -3.75
N SER A 131 -17.85 13.67 -3.65
CA SER A 131 -16.40 13.47 -3.82
C SER A 131 -15.65 14.11 -2.64
N GLY A 132 -14.80 13.35 -1.94
CA GLY A 132 -13.91 13.88 -0.88
C GLY A 132 -13.80 13.11 0.45
N GLY A 133 -13.88 11.78 0.48
CA GLY A 133 -13.72 11.03 1.75
C GLY A 133 -13.32 9.55 1.66
N TYR A 134 -12.91 9.06 0.49
CA TYR A 134 -12.49 7.66 0.33
C TYR A 134 -11.16 7.35 1.03
N ASP A 135 -10.26 8.33 1.06
CA ASP A 135 -9.05 8.36 1.87
C ASP A 135 -9.38 8.16 3.36
N LYS A 136 -10.29 8.99 3.91
CA LYS A 136 -10.72 8.92 5.31
C LYS A 136 -11.39 7.59 5.62
N ARG A 137 -12.18 7.07 4.69
CA ARG A 137 -12.87 5.78 4.84
C ARG A 137 -11.90 4.61 4.81
N LEU A 138 -10.97 4.58 3.84
CA LEU A 138 -9.93 3.56 3.75
C LEU A 138 -9.04 3.60 4.99
N ILE A 139 -8.51 4.78 5.35
CA ILE A 139 -7.64 4.95 6.51
C ILE A 139 -8.37 4.57 7.78
N GLY A 140 -9.56 5.12 8.05
CA GLY A 140 -10.32 4.76 9.25
C GLY A 140 -10.67 3.27 9.33
N GLN A 141 -10.91 2.61 8.19
CA GLN A 141 -11.09 1.15 8.16
C GLN A 141 -9.79 0.41 8.44
N LEU A 142 -8.66 0.82 7.84
CA LEU A 142 -7.33 0.26 8.11
C LEU A 142 -6.96 0.41 9.59
N GLU A 143 -7.18 1.57 10.19
CA GLU A 143 -7.00 1.79 11.63
C GLU A 143 -7.89 0.85 12.44
N SER A 144 -9.18 0.74 12.12
CA SER A 144 -10.11 -0.11 12.86
C SER A 144 -9.78 -1.61 12.76
N ILE A 145 -9.22 -2.05 11.64
CA ILE A 145 -8.90 -3.47 11.38
C ILE A 145 -7.52 -3.82 11.90
N THR A 146 -6.53 -2.95 11.74
CA THR A 146 -5.14 -3.23 12.19
C THR A 146 -4.89 -2.82 13.64
N GLY A 147 -5.71 -1.90 14.15
CA GLY A 147 -5.47 -1.17 15.38
C GLY A 147 -4.51 0.02 15.21
N LEU A 148 -3.76 0.12 14.11
CA LEU A 148 -2.72 1.15 13.94
C LEU A 148 -3.32 2.55 13.98
N ALA A 149 -2.56 3.48 14.54
CA ALA A 149 -2.81 4.90 14.36
C ALA A 149 -2.07 5.34 13.09
N LEU A 150 -2.83 5.68 12.06
CA LEU A 150 -2.33 5.92 10.71
C LEU A 150 -2.42 7.41 10.36
N TYR A 151 -1.50 7.88 9.54
CA TYR A 151 -1.54 9.24 9.00
C TYR A 151 -0.91 9.28 7.62
N ILE A 152 -1.23 10.32 6.86
CA ILE A 152 -0.62 10.58 5.57
C ILE A 152 0.48 11.62 5.77
N ASP A 153 1.67 11.33 5.26
CA ASP A 153 2.75 12.29 5.17
C ASP A 153 2.38 13.41 4.19
N GLY A 154 2.31 14.66 4.68
CA GLY A 154 1.86 15.80 3.89
C GLY A 154 2.82 16.26 2.80
N GLU A 155 4.07 15.79 2.79
CA GLU A 155 5.03 16.10 1.73
C GLU A 155 5.05 15.02 0.64
N THR A 156 4.81 13.78 1.03
CA THR A 156 4.99 12.63 0.13
C THR A 156 3.70 11.89 -0.23
N ASN A 157 2.57 12.21 0.41
CA ASN A 157 1.27 11.53 0.27
C ASN A 157 1.29 10.05 0.67
N GLU A 158 2.25 9.65 1.50
CA GLU A 158 2.45 8.25 1.89
C GLU A 158 1.80 7.93 3.22
N LEU A 159 1.21 6.75 3.30
CA LEU A 159 0.66 6.21 4.54
C LEU A 159 1.79 5.83 5.51
N ARG A 160 1.69 6.33 6.74
CA ARG A 160 2.58 6.04 7.86
C ARG A 160 1.78 5.62 9.09
N TYR A 161 2.45 5.01 10.06
CA TYR A 161 1.88 4.68 11.36
C TYR A 161 2.67 5.36 12.50
N SER A 162 1.99 5.74 13.59
CA SER A 162 2.63 6.43 14.73
C SER A 162 2.94 5.49 15.91
N SER A 163 2.28 4.33 16.01
CA SER A 163 2.54 3.31 17.03
C SER A 163 2.55 1.91 16.44
N LYS A 164 3.55 1.10 16.79
CA LYS A 164 3.68 -0.30 16.37
C LYS A 164 2.77 -1.25 17.15
N ASN A 165 2.24 -0.83 18.31
CA ASN A 165 1.55 -1.74 19.22
C ASN A 165 0.26 -1.18 19.83
N PRO A 166 -0.72 -0.85 19.00
CA PRO A 166 -2.03 -0.41 19.48
C PRO A 166 -2.84 -1.58 20.08
N LEU A 167 -3.60 -1.28 21.12
CA LEU A 167 -4.54 -2.21 21.76
C LEU A 167 -5.74 -2.45 20.81
N GLY A 168 -5.93 -3.69 20.35
CA GLY A 168 -7.09 -4.10 19.52
C GLY A 168 -6.82 -4.25 18.02
N GLY A 169 -7.73 -4.91 17.30
CA GLY A 169 -7.61 -5.23 15.87
C GLY A 169 -6.92 -6.56 15.57
N SER A 170 -6.72 -6.86 14.28
CA SER A 170 -6.04 -8.04 13.76
C SER A 170 -4.53 -7.84 13.69
N GLU A 171 -3.80 -8.74 14.33
CA GLU A 171 -2.34 -8.82 14.28
C GLU A 171 -1.85 -9.17 12.86
N THR A 172 -2.54 -10.08 12.17
CA THR A 172 -2.22 -10.45 10.78
C THR A 172 -2.32 -9.23 9.86
N ALA A 173 -3.43 -8.47 9.95
CA ALA A 173 -3.62 -7.27 9.14
C ALA A 173 -2.58 -6.19 9.48
N ARG A 174 -2.28 -6.03 10.76
CA ARG A 174 -1.27 -5.08 11.25
C ARG A 174 0.11 -5.40 10.72
N ASN A 175 0.56 -6.63 10.88
CA ASN A 175 1.88 -7.06 10.43
C ASN A 175 1.99 -6.99 8.91
N LEU A 176 0.92 -7.34 8.18
CA LEU A 176 0.87 -7.14 6.74
C LEU A 176 0.99 -5.66 6.39
N LEU A 177 0.16 -4.78 6.94
CA LEU A 177 0.23 -3.34 6.65
C LEU A 177 1.58 -2.73 7.01
N MET A 178 2.13 -3.06 8.18
CA MET A 178 3.46 -2.66 8.59
C MET A 178 4.50 -3.17 7.61
N SER A 179 4.44 -4.43 7.15
CA SER A 179 5.38 -4.94 6.16
C SER A 179 5.30 -4.24 4.80
N LEU A 180 4.16 -3.63 4.47
CA LEU A 180 3.99 -2.85 3.24
C LEU A 180 4.47 -1.42 3.41
N ILE A 181 4.16 -0.79 4.55
CA ILE A 181 4.69 0.52 4.96
C ILE A 181 6.18 0.42 5.30
N ASP A 182 6.70 -0.77 5.59
CA ASP A 182 8.11 -1.08 5.81
C ASP A 182 8.71 -1.82 4.57
N LYS A 183 8.01 -1.78 3.42
CA LYS A 183 8.25 -2.05 1.95
C LYS A 183 9.15 -1.25 0.98
N ASN A 184 10.23 -1.77 0.41
CA ASN A 184 11.11 -0.89 -0.42
C ASN A 184 10.51 -0.55 -1.79
N GLU A 185 9.44 -1.24 -2.10
CA GLU A 185 8.67 -1.06 -3.31
C GLU A 185 7.46 -0.16 -3.02
N LYS A 186 7.34 0.92 -3.80
CA LYS A 186 6.19 1.83 -3.73
C LYS A 186 4.93 1.10 -4.19
N ILE A 187 3.91 1.07 -3.33
CA ILE A 187 2.57 0.57 -3.68
C ILE A 187 1.65 1.77 -3.83
N SER A 188 1.15 1.99 -5.04
CA SER A 188 0.17 3.03 -5.33
C SER A 188 -1.24 2.49 -5.11
N VAL A 189 -2.11 3.28 -4.49
CA VAL A 189 -3.54 2.96 -4.37
C VAL A 189 -4.35 3.98 -5.15
N ALA A 190 -5.31 3.51 -5.94
CA ALA A 190 -6.19 4.34 -6.76
C ALA A 190 -7.65 3.89 -6.65
N ILE A 191 -8.56 4.79 -7.01
CA ILE A 191 -10.00 4.51 -7.04
C ILE A 191 -10.42 4.14 -8.48
N GLY A 192 -11.05 2.99 -8.62
CA GLY A 192 -11.59 2.48 -9.87
C GLY A 192 -12.97 3.03 -10.20
N ARG A 193 -13.39 2.91 -11.46
CA ARG A 193 -14.68 3.39 -11.97
C ARG A 193 -15.51 2.27 -12.59
N GLY A 194 -15.97 1.32 -11.77
CA GLY A 194 -16.97 0.32 -12.17
C GLY A 194 -16.43 -0.97 -12.80
N GLU A 195 -15.11 -1.18 -12.79
CA GLU A 195 -14.45 -2.38 -13.36
C GLU A 195 -14.03 -3.39 -12.28
N GLY A 196 -14.45 -3.19 -11.02
CA GLY A 196 -14.04 -4.00 -9.89
C GLY A 196 -12.66 -3.64 -9.34
N SER A 197 -12.48 -3.97 -8.07
CA SER A 197 -11.20 -3.84 -7.38
C SER A 197 -10.24 -4.90 -7.88
N ARG A 198 -8.97 -4.54 -8.05
CA ARG A 198 -7.94 -5.43 -8.58
C ARG A 198 -6.53 -4.93 -8.27
N ALA A 199 -5.56 -5.83 -8.28
CA ALA A 199 -4.17 -5.49 -8.55
C ALA A 199 -3.97 -5.05 -10.02
N GLY A 200 -3.11 -4.05 -10.23
CA GLY A 200 -2.77 -3.50 -11.53
C GLY A 200 -2.10 -4.50 -12.47
N ILE A 201 -2.07 -4.16 -13.76
CA ILE A 201 -1.52 -5.02 -14.82
C ILE A 201 -0.03 -5.33 -14.54
N PHE A 202 0.37 -6.55 -14.90
CA PHE A 202 1.71 -7.14 -14.84
C PHE A 202 2.86 -6.13 -14.63
N GLY A 203 3.46 -6.18 -13.44
CA GLY A 203 4.68 -5.43 -13.10
C GLY A 203 4.43 -4.06 -12.44
N THR A 204 3.17 -3.61 -12.31
CA THR A 204 2.84 -2.40 -11.56
C THR A 204 2.45 -2.73 -10.12
N ASN A 205 3.05 -2.05 -9.15
CA ASN A 205 2.65 -2.11 -7.73
C ASN A 205 1.45 -1.18 -7.49
N LEU A 206 0.35 -1.44 -8.19
CA LEU A 206 -0.87 -0.63 -8.14
C LEU A 206 -2.02 -1.46 -7.58
N VAL A 207 -2.78 -0.91 -6.64
CA VAL A 207 -4.05 -1.45 -6.18
C VAL A 207 -5.16 -0.50 -6.60
N ILE A 208 -6.17 -1.01 -7.28
CA ILE A 208 -7.36 -0.28 -7.67
C ILE A 208 -8.51 -0.75 -6.78
N LEU A 209 -9.16 0.18 -6.07
CA LEU A 209 -10.33 -0.10 -5.24
C LEU A 209 -11.58 0.49 -5.89
N ASP A 210 -12.60 -0.33 -6.13
CA ASP A 210 -13.85 0.09 -6.75
C ASP A 210 -14.93 0.43 -5.69
N PRO A 211 -15.30 1.72 -5.53
CA PRO A 211 -16.28 2.15 -4.54
C PRO A 211 -17.67 1.55 -4.75
N GLU A 212 -18.07 1.32 -6.01
CA GLU A 212 -19.40 0.81 -6.32
C GLU A 212 -19.48 -0.66 -5.91
N GLN A 213 -18.46 -1.45 -6.28
CA GLN A 213 -18.35 -2.85 -5.91
C GLN A 213 -18.30 -3.02 -4.38
N ILE A 214 -17.40 -2.30 -3.70
CA ILE A 214 -17.24 -2.36 -2.24
C ILE A 214 -18.56 -1.94 -1.56
N GLY A 215 -19.18 -0.86 -2.03
CA GLY A 215 -20.46 -0.40 -1.49
C GLY A 215 -21.58 -1.43 -1.66
N ARG A 216 -21.60 -2.19 -2.77
CA ARG A 216 -22.55 -3.30 -2.96
C ARG A 216 -22.30 -4.42 -1.93
N PHE A 217 -21.05 -4.77 -1.64
CA PHE A 217 -20.72 -5.80 -0.64
C PHE A 217 -21.13 -5.38 0.78
N GLU A 218 -20.85 -4.14 1.19
CA GLU A 218 -21.22 -3.65 2.51
C GLU A 218 -22.74 -3.57 2.69
N ARG A 219 -23.48 -3.14 1.65
CA ARG A 219 -24.96 -3.12 1.67
C ARG A 219 -25.56 -4.52 1.61
N GLY A 220 -24.92 -5.44 0.90
CA GLY A 220 -25.36 -6.82 0.72
C GLY A 220 -25.06 -7.74 1.90
N SER A 221 -24.25 -7.29 2.87
CA SER A 221 -23.86 -8.09 4.04
C SER A 221 -25.04 -8.32 5.00
N VAL A 222 -25.40 -9.57 5.22
CA VAL A 222 -26.50 -9.99 6.10
C VAL A 222 -25.97 -10.92 7.18
N GLY A 223 -26.14 -10.52 8.44
CA GLY A 223 -25.74 -11.31 9.61
C GLY A 223 -24.24 -11.46 9.82
N ILE A 224 -23.45 -10.58 9.18
CA ILE A 224 -22.00 -10.44 9.33
C ILE A 224 -21.65 -8.96 9.40
N ASP A 225 -20.49 -8.63 9.97
CA ASP A 225 -19.96 -7.27 9.98
C ASP A 225 -19.83 -6.77 8.53
N LYS A 226 -20.46 -5.62 8.25
CA LYS A 226 -20.46 -5.02 6.92
C LYS A 226 -19.05 -4.74 6.40
N ARG A 227 -18.06 -4.64 7.30
CA ARG A 227 -16.66 -4.39 6.95
C ARG A 227 -15.92 -5.64 6.46
N THR A 228 -16.55 -6.81 6.45
CA THR A 228 -15.93 -8.08 6.04
C THR A 228 -15.42 -8.10 4.59
N MET A 229 -15.90 -7.19 3.74
CA MET A 229 -15.41 -6.93 2.37
C MET A 229 -15.30 -5.41 2.13
N SER A 230 -14.80 -4.66 3.11
CA SER A 230 -14.63 -3.21 3.04
C SER A 230 -13.39 -2.79 2.24
N TYR A 231 -13.16 -1.49 2.05
CA TYR A 231 -11.96 -0.96 1.38
C TYR A 231 -10.67 -1.53 1.94
N ALA A 232 -10.52 -1.52 3.27
CA ALA A 232 -9.34 -2.08 3.92
C ALA A 232 -9.21 -3.58 3.67
N MET A 233 -10.33 -4.33 3.71
CA MET A 233 -10.25 -5.78 3.55
C MET A 233 -9.96 -6.19 2.10
N ILE A 234 -10.54 -5.48 1.14
CA ILE A 234 -10.21 -5.65 -0.27
C ILE A 234 -8.78 -5.18 -0.54
N PHE A 235 -8.32 -4.08 0.04
CA PHE A 235 -6.92 -3.66 -0.09
C PHE A 235 -5.95 -4.76 0.32
N PHE A 236 -6.15 -5.41 1.48
CA PHE A 236 -5.30 -6.52 1.90
C PHE A 236 -5.36 -7.72 0.96
N HIS A 237 -6.52 -7.99 0.37
CA HIS A 237 -6.66 -9.03 -0.65
C HIS A 237 -5.86 -8.67 -1.91
N GLU A 238 -6.10 -7.49 -2.48
CA GLU A 238 -5.46 -7.05 -3.73
C GLU A 238 -3.95 -6.91 -3.61
N VAL A 239 -3.45 -6.48 -2.46
CA VAL A 239 -2.01 -6.38 -2.22
C VAL A 239 -1.33 -7.74 -2.38
N LEU A 240 -1.97 -8.84 -1.98
CA LEU A 240 -1.37 -10.18 -2.06
C LEU A 240 -1.21 -10.70 -3.49
N HIS A 241 -1.91 -10.10 -4.46
CA HIS A 241 -1.69 -10.33 -5.88
C HIS A 241 -0.48 -9.56 -6.43
N LEU A 242 0.02 -8.55 -5.72
CA LEU A 242 1.21 -7.82 -6.16
C LEU A 242 2.44 -8.73 -6.11
N LYS A 243 3.36 -8.50 -7.05
CA LYS A 243 4.66 -9.20 -7.07
C LYS A 243 5.43 -8.97 -5.78
N ALA A 244 5.38 -7.75 -5.24
CA ALA A 244 5.96 -7.38 -3.95
C ALA A 244 5.49 -8.27 -2.79
N ALA A 245 4.30 -8.86 -2.90
CA ALA A 245 3.67 -9.67 -1.86
C ALA A 245 3.55 -11.16 -2.21
N GLY A 246 4.25 -11.63 -3.25
CA GLY A 246 4.31 -13.06 -3.61
C GLY A 246 3.49 -13.47 -4.83
N ASN A 247 2.78 -12.53 -5.50
CA ASN A 247 2.01 -12.79 -6.71
C ASN A 247 1.03 -13.97 -6.55
N HIS A 248 0.32 -14.00 -5.42
CA HIS A 248 -0.63 -15.05 -5.12
C HIS A 248 -1.82 -15.00 -6.09
N LYS A 249 -2.51 -16.12 -6.28
CA LYS A 249 -3.64 -16.23 -7.20
C LYS A 249 -4.89 -16.65 -6.46
N ASP A 250 -6.02 -16.19 -6.97
CA ASP A 250 -7.33 -16.67 -6.57
C ASP A 250 -7.57 -18.09 -7.09
N ILE A 251 -8.47 -18.78 -6.40
CA ILE A 251 -8.94 -20.10 -6.81
C ILE A 251 -10.43 -19.97 -7.12
N HIS A 252 -10.75 -20.08 -8.40
CA HIS A 252 -12.13 -20.07 -8.89
C HIS A 252 -12.84 -21.40 -8.63
N GLY A 253 -14.16 -21.36 -8.78
CA GLY A 253 -15.09 -22.42 -8.44
C GLY A 253 -15.78 -22.14 -7.10
N PHE A 254 -17.10 -22.31 -7.09
CA PHE A 254 -17.88 -22.10 -5.88
C PHE A 254 -17.40 -23.04 -4.75
N GLY A 255 -17.20 -22.48 -3.57
CA GLY A 255 -16.73 -23.21 -2.40
C GLY A 255 -15.21 -23.32 -2.28
N ASN A 256 -14.45 -22.77 -3.24
CA ASN A 256 -13.00 -22.68 -3.20
C ASN A 256 -12.54 -21.30 -2.75
N ILE A 257 -11.38 -21.24 -2.10
CA ILE A 257 -10.75 -19.99 -1.66
C ILE A 257 -9.26 -20.02 -1.95
N GLY A 258 -8.71 -18.88 -2.37
CA GLY A 258 -7.27 -18.74 -2.64
C GLY A 258 -6.47 -18.34 -1.41
N TYR A 259 -5.14 -18.22 -1.58
CA TYR A 259 -4.27 -17.71 -0.51
C TYR A 259 -4.69 -16.32 0.00
N PRO A 260 -5.07 -15.34 -0.85
CA PRO A 260 -5.54 -14.04 -0.38
C PRO A 260 -6.77 -14.13 0.52
N ASP A 261 -7.71 -15.02 0.20
CA ASP A 261 -8.90 -15.27 1.02
C ASP A 261 -8.58 -15.94 2.35
N ILE A 262 -7.60 -16.86 2.37
CA ILE A 262 -7.12 -17.52 3.59
C ILE A 262 -6.53 -16.49 4.55
N VAL A 263 -5.72 -15.55 4.05
CA VAL A 263 -5.19 -14.44 4.85
C VAL A 263 -6.33 -13.55 5.34
N GLY A 264 -7.29 -13.20 4.47
CA GLY A 264 -8.48 -12.44 4.87
C GLY A 264 -9.30 -13.15 5.97
N ASN A 265 -9.43 -14.47 5.90
CA ASN A 265 -10.11 -15.29 6.90
C ASN A 265 -9.37 -15.30 8.24
N LYS A 266 -8.03 -15.38 8.21
CA LYS A 266 -7.21 -15.21 9.41
C LYS A 266 -7.45 -13.85 10.06
N ILE A 267 -7.47 -12.77 9.28
CA ILE A 267 -7.78 -11.42 9.76
C ILE A 267 -9.16 -11.36 10.40
N ARG A 268 -10.21 -11.86 9.73
CA ARG A 268 -11.57 -11.93 10.27
C ARG A 268 -11.65 -12.73 11.57
N SER A 269 -10.88 -13.82 11.68
CA SER A 269 -10.85 -14.67 12.88
C SER A 269 -10.34 -13.93 14.11
N GLU A 270 -9.36 -13.04 13.92
CA GLU A 270 -8.78 -12.19 14.97
C GLU A 270 -9.70 -11.02 15.35
N LEU A 271 -10.53 -10.54 14.42
CA LEU A 271 -11.50 -9.47 14.66
C LEU A 271 -12.79 -9.96 15.34
N GLY A 272 -13.04 -11.27 15.29
CA GLY A 272 -14.10 -11.94 16.03
C GLY A 272 -15.19 -12.59 15.17
N PRO A 273 -16.08 -13.37 15.80
CA PRO A 273 -17.02 -14.26 15.10
C PRO A 273 -18.04 -13.52 14.23
N SER A 274 -18.35 -12.25 14.54
CA SER A 274 -19.27 -11.43 13.75
C SER A 274 -18.78 -11.15 12.33
N TRP A 275 -17.48 -11.30 12.05
CA TRP A 275 -16.91 -11.04 10.73
C TRP A 275 -17.13 -12.18 9.72
N GLY A 276 -17.50 -13.37 10.21
CA GLY A 276 -17.63 -14.57 9.38
C GLY A 276 -16.31 -15.00 8.74
N GLN A 277 -16.36 -15.97 7.84
CA GLN A 277 -15.21 -16.52 7.10
C GLN A 277 -15.64 -16.74 5.66
N ARG A 278 -14.99 -16.09 4.69
CA ARG A 278 -15.30 -16.28 3.27
C ARG A 278 -15.07 -17.75 2.91
N LEU A 279 -16.11 -18.41 2.39
CA LEU A 279 -16.06 -19.84 2.03
C LEU A 279 -16.06 -20.09 0.52
N SER A 280 -16.10 -19.03 -0.28
CA SER A 280 -16.06 -19.09 -1.74
C SER A 280 -15.46 -17.80 -2.29
N TYR A 281 -14.62 -17.93 -3.31
CA TYR A 281 -14.20 -16.79 -4.12
C TYR A 281 -15.34 -16.35 -5.05
N ASP A 282 -15.84 -17.28 -5.87
CA ASP A 282 -16.92 -17.01 -6.81
C ASP A 282 -18.27 -16.93 -6.10
N PHE A 283 -19.15 -16.07 -6.63
CA PHE A 283 -20.53 -15.99 -6.19
C PHE A 283 -21.34 -17.19 -6.67
N HIS A 284 -22.29 -17.63 -5.85
CA HIS A 284 -23.33 -18.56 -6.25
C HIS A 284 -24.52 -17.79 -6.85
N PRO A 285 -24.96 -18.09 -8.08
CA PRO A 285 -26.17 -17.48 -8.63
C PRO A 285 -27.42 -18.06 -7.97
N ASN A 286 -28.47 -17.25 -7.88
CA ASN A 286 -29.82 -17.71 -7.57
C ASN A 286 -30.77 -17.21 -8.65
N ASP A 287 -31.25 -18.13 -9.48
CA ASP A 287 -32.04 -17.81 -10.68
C ASP A 287 -33.42 -17.24 -10.35
N VAL A 288 -33.98 -17.56 -9.17
CA VAL A 288 -35.30 -17.10 -8.73
C VAL A 288 -35.28 -15.61 -8.38
N THR A 289 -34.22 -15.17 -7.72
CA THR A 289 -34.09 -13.78 -7.24
C THR A 289 -33.19 -12.92 -8.11
N ASN A 290 -32.60 -13.48 -9.16
CA ASN A 290 -31.55 -12.84 -9.96
C ASN A 290 -30.48 -12.17 -9.08
N THR A 291 -30.06 -12.88 -8.03
CA THR A 291 -29.14 -12.36 -7.01
C THR A 291 -27.94 -13.30 -6.90
N LEU A 292 -26.76 -12.71 -6.77
CA LEU A 292 -25.50 -13.40 -6.55
C LEU A 292 -25.20 -13.43 -5.05
N PHE A 293 -24.88 -14.61 -4.53
CA PHE A 293 -24.63 -14.81 -3.10
C PHE A 293 -23.19 -15.26 -2.83
N LEU A 294 -22.60 -14.72 -1.76
CA LEU A 294 -21.26 -15.11 -1.27
C LEU A 294 -21.36 -15.61 0.18
N PRO A 295 -20.97 -16.85 0.48
CA PRO A 295 -21.13 -17.42 1.81
C PRO A 295 -19.98 -17.05 2.76
N PHE A 296 -20.35 -16.65 3.98
CA PHE A 296 -19.43 -16.37 5.09
C PHE A 296 -19.62 -17.32 6.30
N THR A 297 -20.59 -18.23 6.21
CA THR A 297 -20.85 -19.26 7.21
C THR A 297 -21.17 -20.58 6.52
N LEU A 298 -20.92 -21.70 7.21
CA LEU A 298 -21.21 -23.03 6.66
C LEU A 298 -22.70 -23.19 6.35
N GLN A 299 -23.58 -22.66 7.21
CA GLN A 299 -25.02 -22.68 6.97
C GLN A 299 -25.40 -21.95 5.69
N ALA A 300 -24.82 -20.77 5.45
CA ALA A 300 -25.08 -20.02 4.23
C ALA A 300 -24.57 -20.77 2.99
N LYS A 301 -23.38 -21.38 3.06
CA LYS A 301 -22.84 -22.19 1.98
C LYS A 301 -23.75 -23.37 1.63
N LEU A 302 -24.16 -24.15 2.63
CA LEU A 302 -25.04 -25.30 2.45
C LEU A 302 -26.41 -24.89 1.89
N ALA A 303 -26.95 -23.74 2.29
CA ALA A 303 -28.19 -23.24 1.71
C ALA A 303 -28.03 -22.95 0.21
N MET A 304 -26.95 -22.27 -0.19
CA MET A 304 -26.65 -21.98 -1.59
C MET A 304 -26.47 -23.26 -2.42
N GLU A 305 -25.74 -24.26 -1.90
CA GLU A 305 -25.54 -25.57 -2.57
C GLU A 305 -26.86 -26.31 -2.81
N ASN A 306 -27.86 -26.07 -1.97
CA ASN A 306 -29.21 -26.61 -2.10
C ASN A 306 -30.18 -25.66 -2.85
N ASN A 307 -29.67 -24.61 -3.52
CA ASN A 307 -30.44 -23.58 -4.20
C ASN A 307 -31.45 -22.84 -3.30
N GLN A 308 -31.18 -22.78 -2.00
CA GLN A 308 -31.97 -22.05 -1.02
C GLN A 308 -31.38 -20.66 -0.75
N ILE A 309 -32.24 -19.72 -0.37
CA ILE A 309 -31.79 -18.41 0.08
C ILE A 309 -31.31 -18.53 1.52
N PRO A 310 -30.03 -18.24 1.82
CA PRO A 310 -29.53 -18.25 3.19
C PRO A 310 -30.22 -17.17 4.04
N THR A 311 -30.38 -17.44 5.33
CA THR A 311 -31.04 -16.49 6.26
C THR A 311 -30.06 -15.51 6.91
N THR A 312 -28.78 -15.89 7.04
CA THR A 312 -27.73 -15.11 7.68
C THR A 312 -26.35 -15.57 7.19
N GLY A 313 -25.30 -14.78 7.43
CA GLY A 313 -23.94 -15.24 7.17
C GLY A 313 -23.52 -15.14 5.70
N TYR A 314 -23.99 -14.15 4.95
CA TYR A 314 -23.73 -14.03 3.51
C TYR A 314 -23.65 -12.57 3.04
N ILE A 315 -23.16 -12.40 1.81
CA ILE A 315 -23.29 -11.16 1.04
C ILE A 315 -24.18 -11.42 -0.17
N ALA A 316 -25.21 -10.60 -0.38
CA ALA A 316 -26.05 -10.62 -1.57
C ALA A 316 -25.77 -9.41 -2.47
N VAL A 317 -25.54 -9.67 -3.75
CA VAL A 317 -25.33 -8.64 -4.77
C VAL A 317 -26.39 -8.82 -5.85
N PRO A 318 -27.24 -7.81 -6.12
CA PRO A 318 -28.21 -7.88 -7.21
C PRO A 318 -27.51 -8.16 -8.54
N GLY A 319 -28.08 -9.04 -9.37
CA GLY A 319 -27.57 -9.33 -10.71
C GLY A 319 -27.71 -8.12 -11.62
N GLY A 320 -26.60 -7.42 -11.87
CA GLY A 320 -26.43 -6.40 -12.89
C GLY A 320 -25.12 -6.67 -13.65
N SER A 321 -25.14 -6.46 -14.96
CA SER A 321 -24.08 -6.81 -15.94
C SER A 321 -22.66 -6.59 -15.43
N ARG A 322 -21.82 -7.60 -15.67
CA ARG A 322 -20.35 -7.57 -15.58
C ARG A 322 -19.76 -6.33 -16.22
#